data_AF-A0A1B6D973-F1
#
_entry.id   AF-A0A1B6D973-F1
#
_cell.length_a   1.000
_cell.length_b   1.000
_cell.length_c   1.000
_cell.angle_alpha   90.00
_cell.angle_beta   90.00
_cell.angle_gamma   90.00
#
_symmetry.space_group_name_H-M   'P 1'
#
loop_
_entity.id
_entity.type
_entity.pdbx_description
1 polymer ?
#
loop_
_entity_poly.entity_id
_entity_poly.type
_entity_poly.pdbx_seq_one_letter_code
_entity_poly.pdbx_strand_id
1 'polypeptide(L)'
;MMPKANWVIEGYNIKDDSILENYLNIRNKNEVKYQAALLHPISNCNFDLMRNHNLVGNASKLYMDIIGHLRGRQILKVPDWLLQSSRRGEIDSSIFDLFTFGIYFFPIQSENYQKRPSFVLSLPIWEVVIDYLLGTQQSVLYFGRNNEQLVSFRYVSKEMKFKTLSKVEIILKVLGLSIDFKLFPINWQIPILSIIYWLKKMCNPNSNHLHTIVMCIVTLQAISSDQNIKYFNLNEKDRKVMDKRFLEIENEKQNKNGNFCDTVHSFAEFQNCLHHIMLLNSVLEFPLNQCCVSKFYSEKFVYNVFSMLDEKNLNIHVNLFKDYPSLVTIYKDTVQKCISMLPDIFSEKPQRRANSMNMTPENLLSRLSLRNEFNY
;
A
#
# COMPACT_ATOMS: atom_id res chain seq x y z
N MET A 1 11.94 -43.18 -9.54
CA MET A 1 11.19 -42.38 -10.54
C MET A 1 9.86 -41.98 -9.91
N MET A 2 9.73 -40.77 -9.40
CA MET A 2 8.45 -40.23 -8.93
C MET A 2 7.72 -39.52 -10.09
N PRO A 3 6.38 -39.56 -10.15
CA PRO A 3 5.63 -39.02 -11.27
C PRO A 3 5.70 -37.50 -11.29
N LYS A 4 5.88 -36.92 -12.48
CA LYS A 4 5.72 -35.49 -12.75
C LYS A 4 4.29 -35.08 -12.38
N ALA A 5 4.13 -34.28 -11.33
CA ALA A 5 2.86 -33.65 -11.02
C ALA A 5 2.60 -32.57 -12.08
N ASN A 6 1.73 -32.88 -13.05
CA ASN A 6 1.10 -31.89 -13.90
C ASN A 6 0.04 -31.18 -13.07
N TRP A 7 0.34 -29.96 -12.61
CA TRP A 7 -0.64 -29.12 -11.94
C TRP A 7 -1.46 -28.38 -13.01
N VAL A 8 -2.72 -28.77 -13.15
CA VAL A 8 -3.77 -27.90 -13.69
C VAL A 8 -4.71 -27.67 -12.51
N ILE A 9 -4.66 -26.47 -11.92
CA ILE A 9 -5.75 -26.03 -11.04
C ILE A 9 -6.93 -25.81 -11.98
N GLU A 10 -7.98 -26.63 -11.88
CA GLU A 10 -9.21 -26.40 -12.66
C GLU A 10 -9.72 -24.99 -12.40
N GLY A 11 -9.66 -24.14 -13.44
CA GLY A 11 -10.06 -22.73 -13.40
C GLY A 11 -8.93 -21.70 -13.32
N TYR A 12 -7.67 -22.11 -13.13
CA TYR A 12 -6.51 -21.20 -13.13
C TYR A 12 -5.64 -21.44 -14.38
N ASN A 13 -5.82 -20.60 -15.39
CA ASN A 13 -5.07 -20.69 -16.64
C ASN A 13 -3.75 -19.92 -16.54
N ILE A 14 -2.65 -20.64 -16.31
CA ILE A 14 -1.28 -20.11 -16.19
C ILE A 14 -0.74 -19.59 -17.55
N LYS A 15 -1.48 -19.76 -18.65
CA LYS A 15 -0.95 -19.51 -20.01
C LYS A 15 -0.80 -18.05 -20.41
N ASP A 16 -1.35 -17.09 -19.69
CA ASP A 16 -1.35 -15.67 -20.09
C ASP A 16 -1.01 -14.75 -18.91
N ASP A 17 0.09 -15.01 -18.22
CA ASP A 17 0.48 -14.24 -17.04
C ASP A 17 1.15 -12.90 -17.41
N SER A 18 0.32 -11.98 -17.93
CA SER A 18 0.64 -10.57 -18.20
C SER A 18 1.10 -9.79 -16.95
N ILE A 19 0.98 -10.39 -15.77
CA ILE A 19 1.37 -9.81 -14.49
C ILE A 19 2.90 -9.74 -14.39
N LEU A 20 3.62 -10.84 -14.63
CA LEU A 20 5.09 -10.83 -14.61
C LEU A 20 5.70 -9.90 -15.67
N GLU A 21 5.09 -9.81 -16.85
CA GLU A 21 5.53 -8.92 -17.95
C GLU A 21 5.37 -7.44 -17.58
N ASN A 22 4.25 -7.07 -16.96
CA ASN A 22 4.00 -5.71 -16.49
C ASN A 22 4.90 -5.34 -15.30
N TYR A 23 5.15 -6.28 -14.38
CA TYR A 23 5.97 -6.05 -13.19
C TYR A 23 7.48 -5.92 -13.49
N LEU A 24 7.99 -6.58 -14.53
CA LEU A 24 9.40 -6.51 -14.93
C LEU A 24 9.72 -5.35 -15.90
N ASN A 25 8.72 -4.56 -16.31
CA ASN A 25 8.86 -3.47 -17.29
C ASN A 25 9.50 -3.92 -18.61
N ILE A 26 9.22 -5.15 -19.06
CA ILE A 26 9.70 -5.70 -20.32
C ILE A 26 8.78 -5.17 -21.43
N ARG A 27 9.04 -3.94 -21.90
CA ARG A 27 8.24 -3.28 -22.94
C ARG A 27 8.39 -3.89 -24.34
N ASN A 28 9.20 -4.91 -24.52
CA ASN A 28 9.43 -5.53 -25.82
C ASN A 28 8.79 -6.92 -25.89
N LYS A 29 7.71 -7.05 -26.67
CA LYS A 29 7.11 -8.34 -27.05
C LYS A 29 8.10 -9.33 -27.71
N ASN A 30 9.28 -8.84 -28.11
CA ASN A 30 10.38 -9.66 -28.63
C ASN A 30 11.30 -10.25 -27.53
N GLU A 31 11.30 -9.73 -26.30
CA GLU A 31 12.08 -10.28 -25.17
C GLU A 31 11.35 -11.43 -24.47
N VAL A 32 10.02 -11.48 -24.53
CA VAL A 32 9.21 -12.59 -23.98
C VAL A 32 9.50 -13.92 -24.68
N LYS A 33 9.87 -13.88 -25.98
CA LYS A 33 10.29 -15.09 -26.71
C LYS A 33 11.60 -15.69 -26.18
N TYR A 34 12.45 -14.91 -25.50
CA TYR A 34 13.70 -15.41 -24.94
C TYR A 34 13.51 -16.26 -23.68
N GLN A 35 12.40 -16.12 -22.94
CA GLN A 35 12.14 -16.96 -21.76
C GLN A 35 11.18 -18.13 -22.04
N ALA A 36 10.32 -18.05 -23.06
CA ALA A 36 9.58 -19.21 -23.56
C ALA A 36 10.46 -20.22 -24.34
N ALA A 37 11.60 -19.79 -24.86
CA ALA A 37 12.56 -20.64 -25.58
C ALA A 37 13.39 -21.57 -24.68
N LEU A 38 13.32 -21.42 -23.35
CA LEU A 38 14.00 -22.32 -22.40
C LEU A 38 13.20 -23.61 -22.10
N LEU A 39 12.04 -23.83 -22.75
CA LEU A 39 11.17 -24.99 -22.51
C LEU A 39 10.75 -25.80 -23.76
N HIS A 40 11.44 -25.69 -24.90
CA HIS A 40 11.27 -26.68 -26.00
C HIS A 40 12.60 -27.32 -26.44
N PRO A 41 12.64 -28.64 -26.73
CA PRO A 41 13.83 -29.29 -27.24
C PRO A 41 14.02 -28.94 -28.73
N ILE A 42 15.17 -28.35 -29.05
CA ILE A 42 15.87 -28.24 -30.35
C ILE A 42 15.03 -27.77 -31.57
N SER A 43 15.23 -26.52 -32.02
CA SER A 43 15.70 -26.22 -33.39
C SER A 43 15.83 -24.70 -33.66
N ASN A 44 17.03 -24.33 -34.14
CA ASN A 44 17.42 -23.20 -34.99
C ASN A 44 16.60 -21.90 -34.96
N CYS A 45 17.22 -20.80 -34.50
CA CYS A 45 17.61 -19.66 -35.35
C CYS A 45 18.34 -18.54 -34.58
N ASN A 46 19.14 -17.79 -35.32
CA ASN A 46 20.24 -16.93 -34.91
C ASN A 46 19.91 -15.67 -34.08
N PHE A 47 20.95 -15.26 -33.36
CA PHE A 47 21.17 -14.03 -32.61
C PHE A 47 20.95 -12.74 -33.41
N ASP A 48 20.46 -11.68 -32.74
CA ASP A 48 21.29 -10.48 -32.46
C ASP A 48 20.58 -9.48 -31.53
N LEU A 49 21.42 -8.71 -30.79
CA LEU A 49 21.13 -7.55 -29.90
C LEU A 49 21.00 -7.83 -28.39
N MET A 50 22.14 -8.20 -27.78
CA MET A 50 22.45 -7.89 -26.38
C MET A 50 23.16 -6.54 -26.26
N ARG A 51 22.56 -5.59 -25.53
CA ARG A 51 23.26 -4.49 -24.83
C ARG A 51 22.50 -4.13 -23.55
N ASN A 52 22.73 -4.87 -22.47
CA ASN A 52 22.75 -4.38 -21.08
C ASN A 52 22.96 -5.56 -20.09
N HIS A 53 24.22 -5.92 -19.85
CA HIS A 53 24.62 -7.07 -19.01
C HIS A 53 24.19 -6.97 -17.53
N ASN A 54 23.92 -5.76 -16.99
CA ASN A 54 23.57 -5.58 -15.58
C ASN A 54 22.10 -5.93 -15.24
N LEU A 55 21.18 -5.79 -16.20
CA LEU A 55 19.76 -6.12 -15.99
C LEU A 55 19.54 -7.64 -16.00
N VAL A 56 20.27 -8.36 -16.85
CA VAL A 56 20.18 -9.83 -16.99
C VAL A 56 20.68 -10.53 -15.73
N GLY A 57 21.77 -10.03 -15.11
CA GLY A 57 22.32 -10.60 -13.88
C GLY A 57 21.36 -10.51 -12.69
N ASN A 58 20.70 -9.36 -12.52
CA ASN A 58 19.72 -9.16 -11.44
C ASN A 58 18.45 -9.99 -11.66
N ALA A 59 17.93 -10.07 -12.88
CA ALA A 59 16.77 -10.89 -13.20
C ALA A 59 17.05 -12.39 -12.94
N SER A 60 18.23 -12.88 -13.34
CA SER A 60 18.65 -14.27 -13.08
C SER A 60 18.74 -14.56 -11.58
N LYS A 61 19.26 -13.63 -10.77
CA LYS A 61 19.33 -13.79 -9.32
C LYS A 61 17.94 -13.86 -8.69
N LEU A 62 17.06 -12.92 -9.01
CA LEU A 62 15.69 -12.89 -8.48
C LEU A 62 14.91 -14.15 -8.87
N TYR A 63 15.08 -14.64 -10.10
CA TYR A 63 14.50 -15.90 -10.54
C TYR A 63 14.99 -17.09 -9.71
N MET A 64 16.30 -17.17 -9.45
CA MET A 64 16.87 -18.24 -8.63
C MET A 64 16.39 -18.18 -7.17
N ASP A 65 16.19 -16.97 -6.62
CA ASP A 65 15.61 -16.79 -5.29
C ASP A 65 14.17 -17.35 -5.22
N ILE A 66 13.35 -17.09 -6.24
CA ILE A 66 11.99 -17.62 -6.35
C ILE A 66 12.01 -19.15 -6.40
N ILE A 67 12.80 -19.73 -7.31
CA ILE A 67 12.87 -21.18 -7.47
C ILE A 67 13.39 -21.86 -6.19
N GLY A 68 14.41 -21.29 -5.56
CA GLY A 68 14.93 -21.78 -4.28
C GLY A 68 13.87 -21.74 -3.19
N HIS A 69 13.10 -20.66 -3.10
CA HIS A 69 12.02 -20.49 -2.13
C HIS A 69 10.88 -21.50 -2.34
N LEU A 70 10.41 -21.66 -3.58
CA LEU A 70 9.31 -22.57 -3.89
C LEU A 70 9.66 -24.04 -3.63
N ARG A 71 10.92 -24.44 -3.84
CA ARG A 71 11.39 -25.82 -3.57
C ARG A 71 11.36 -26.19 -2.09
N GLY A 72 11.57 -25.22 -1.20
CA GLY A 72 11.60 -25.44 0.25
C GLY A 72 10.26 -25.26 0.95
N ARG A 73 9.19 -24.88 0.21
CA ARG A 73 7.93 -24.48 0.81
C ARG A 73 7.04 -25.67 1.12
N GLN A 74 6.45 -25.68 2.31
CA GLN A 74 5.40 -26.61 2.67
C GLN A 74 4.08 -26.19 2.00
N ILE A 75 3.39 -27.15 1.38
CA ILE A 75 2.07 -26.91 0.80
C ILE A 75 1.07 -26.79 1.96
N LEU A 76 0.47 -25.61 2.12
CA LEU A 76 -0.59 -25.36 3.07
C LEU A 76 -1.95 -25.60 2.41
N LYS A 77 -2.87 -26.26 3.12
CA LYS A 77 -4.26 -26.37 2.67
C LYS A 77 -4.94 -25.01 2.85
N VAL A 78 -5.49 -24.46 1.78
CA VAL A 78 -6.25 -23.20 1.82
C VAL A 78 -7.49 -23.37 2.70
N PRO A 79 -7.70 -22.53 3.72
CA PRO A 79 -8.90 -22.57 4.54
C PRO A 79 -10.16 -22.23 3.72
N ASP A 80 -11.29 -22.88 4.04
CA ASP A 80 -12.55 -22.69 3.31
C ASP A 80 -13.03 -21.23 3.36
N TRP A 81 -12.84 -20.55 4.50
CA TRP A 81 -13.21 -19.14 4.64
C TRP A 81 -12.45 -18.25 3.64
N LEU A 82 -11.15 -18.49 3.45
CA LEU A 82 -10.30 -17.72 2.54
C LEU A 82 -10.71 -17.97 1.08
N LEU A 83 -10.97 -19.23 0.74
CA LEU A 83 -11.46 -19.62 -0.58
C LEU A 83 -12.82 -18.99 -0.91
N GLN A 84 -13.74 -18.96 0.07
CA GLN A 84 -15.05 -18.34 -0.11
C GLN A 84 -14.94 -16.82 -0.29
N SER A 85 -14.15 -16.13 0.55
CA SER A 85 -13.96 -14.68 0.42
C SER A 85 -13.26 -14.29 -0.89
N SER A 86 -12.37 -15.13 -1.40
CA SER A 86 -11.78 -15.00 -2.74
C SER A 86 -12.83 -15.05 -3.84
N ARG A 87 -13.70 -16.05 -3.81
CA ARG A 87 -14.78 -16.22 -4.81
C ARG A 87 -15.77 -15.05 -4.81
N ARG A 88 -15.91 -14.36 -3.67
CA ARG A 88 -16.72 -13.13 -3.57
C ARG A 88 -15.99 -11.86 -4.01
N GLY A 89 -14.69 -11.94 -4.31
CA GLY A 89 -13.87 -10.78 -4.67
C GLY A 89 -13.60 -9.86 -3.48
N GLU A 90 -13.71 -10.36 -2.25
CA GLU A 90 -13.53 -9.56 -1.02
C GLU A 90 -12.06 -9.49 -0.61
N ILE A 91 -11.28 -10.51 -0.92
CA ILE A 91 -9.86 -10.62 -0.59
C ILE A 91 -9.00 -10.23 -1.79
N ASP A 92 -7.99 -9.41 -1.53
CA ASP A 92 -6.97 -9.03 -2.52
C ASP A 92 -6.17 -10.27 -2.98
N SER A 93 -5.86 -10.35 -4.28
CA SER A 93 -5.16 -11.50 -4.85
C SER A 93 -3.78 -11.74 -4.22
N SER A 94 -3.12 -10.68 -3.74
CA SER A 94 -1.82 -10.80 -3.06
C SER A 94 -1.86 -11.66 -1.80
N ILE A 95 -3.03 -11.81 -1.16
CA ILE A 95 -3.21 -12.72 -0.03
C ILE A 95 -3.15 -14.19 -0.48
N PHE A 96 -3.66 -14.50 -1.68
CA PHE A 96 -3.56 -15.84 -2.26
C PHE A 96 -2.14 -16.15 -2.70
N ASP A 97 -1.45 -15.19 -3.30
CA ASP A 97 -0.05 -15.34 -3.69
C ASP A 97 0.83 -15.55 -2.45
N LEU A 98 0.55 -14.80 -1.39
CA LEU A 98 1.19 -14.98 -0.09
C LEU A 98 0.90 -16.38 0.49
N PHE A 99 -0.35 -16.85 0.46
CA PHE A 99 -0.70 -18.13 1.06
C PHE A 99 -0.06 -19.29 0.28
N THR A 100 -0.27 -19.31 -1.03
CA THR A 100 0.17 -20.37 -1.94
C THR A 100 1.69 -20.38 -2.12
N PHE A 101 2.28 -19.24 -2.48
CA PHE A 101 3.69 -19.14 -2.85
C PHE A 101 4.56 -18.55 -1.75
N GLY A 102 3.97 -17.81 -0.81
CA GLY A 102 4.72 -17.02 0.17
C GLY A 102 5.61 -16.02 -0.51
N ILE A 103 5.06 -15.40 -1.54
CA ILE A 103 5.71 -14.35 -2.27
C ILE A 103 4.81 -13.13 -2.12
N TYR A 104 5.41 -11.97 -1.89
CA TYR A 104 4.69 -10.70 -1.91
C TYR A 104 5.51 -9.64 -2.64
N PHE A 105 4.87 -8.97 -3.59
CA PHE A 105 5.46 -7.84 -4.30
C PHE A 105 4.86 -6.56 -3.73
N PHE A 106 5.70 -5.69 -3.18
CA PHE A 106 5.23 -4.37 -2.77
C PHE A 106 4.74 -3.61 -4.00
N PRO A 107 3.58 -2.94 -3.92
CA PRO A 107 3.06 -2.13 -5.02
C PRO A 107 4.10 -1.10 -5.47
N ILE A 108 4.30 -1.00 -6.78
CA ILE A 108 5.18 0.02 -7.36
C ILE A 108 4.49 1.37 -7.21
N GLN A 109 5.15 2.30 -6.51
CA GLN A 109 4.64 3.65 -6.28
C GLN A 109 5.59 4.67 -6.92
N SER A 110 5.04 5.80 -7.36
CA SER A 110 5.87 6.97 -7.67
C SER A 110 6.42 7.51 -6.36
N GLU A 111 7.74 7.48 -6.15
CA GLU A 111 8.34 7.92 -4.90
C GLU A 111 9.80 8.39 -5.06
N ASN A 112 10.36 9.02 -4.02
CA ASN A 112 11.74 9.48 -4.00
C ASN A 112 12.71 8.31 -3.72
N TYR A 113 13.47 7.91 -4.75
CA TYR A 113 14.44 6.81 -4.66
C TYR A 113 15.64 7.09 -3.74
N GLN A 114 15.92 8.36 -3.42
CA GLN A 114 16.96 8.76 -2.47
C GLN A 114 16.52 8.60 -1.01
N LYS A 115 15.22 8.42 -0.76
CA LYS A 115 14.66 8.12 0.56
C LYS A 115 14.49 6.62 0.73
N ARG A 116 14.30 6.19 1.99
CA ARG A 116 13.90 4.82 2.32
C ARG A 116 12.67 4.40 1.49
N PRO A 117 12.46 3.12 1.18
CA PRO A 117 11.27 2.69 0.45
C PRO A 117 9.96 3.05 1.18
N SER A 118 8.97 3.55 0.43
CA SER A 118 7.68 4.01 0.96
C SER A 118 6.91 2.93 1.74
N PHE A 119 7.01 1.66 1.29
CA PHE A 119 6.36 0.54 1.95
C PHE A 119 6.90 0.25 3.36
N VAL A 120 8.08 0.75 3.72
CA VAL A 120 8.73 0.51 5.02
C VAL A 120 7.85 0.91 6.20
N LEU A 121 7.09 2.02 6.09
CA LEU A 121 6.18 2.42 7.17
C LEU A 121 5.13 1.36 7.48
N SER A 122 4.67 0.68 6.44
CA SER A 122 3.53 -0.24 6.50
C SER A 122 3.96 -1.69 6.75
N LEU A 123 5.27 -1.99 6.74
CA LEU A 123 5.81 -3.32 7.01
C LEU A 123 5.30 -3.93 8.33
N PRO A 124 5.25 -3.20 9.47
CA PRO A 124 4.78 -3.79 10.71
C PRO A 124 3.32 -4.27 10.65
N ILE A 125 2.50 -3.66 9.79
CA ILE A 125 1.11 -4.08 9.56
C ILE A 125 1.10 -5.37 8.73
N TRP A 126 1.88 -5.39 7.66
CA TRP A 126 2.01 -6.53 6.77
C TRP A 126 2.59 -7.78 7.45
N GLU A 127 3.58 -7.61 8.31
CA GLU A 127 4.14 -8.70 9.12
C GLU A 127 3.06 -9.38 9.98
N VAL A 128 2.13 -8.59 10.55
CA VAL A 128 1.02 -9.17 11.33
C VAL A 128 0.02 -9.90 10.45
N VAL A 129 -0.21 -9.44 9.21
CA VAL A 129 -1.04 -10.16 8.24
C VAL A 129 -0.44 -11.55 7.97
N ILE A 130 0.87 -11.61 7.78
CA ILE A 130 1.59 -12.87 7.53
C ILE A 130 1.54 -13.79 8.74
N ASP A 131 1.85 -13.26 9.93
CA ASP A 131 1.81 -14.03 11.18
C ASP A 131 0.42 -14.59 11.46
N TYR A 132 -0.62 -13.83 11.11
CA TYR A 132 -2.01 -14.27 11.24
C TYR A 132 -2.37 -15.39 10.25
N LEU A 133 -2.00 -15.24 8.97
CA LEU A 133 -2.39 -16.16 7.91
C LEU A 133 -1.58 -17.47 7.90
N LEU A 134 -0.26 -17.37 8.07
CA LEU A 134 0.64 -18.50 7.89
C LEU A 134 1.01 -19.19 9.21
N GLY A 135 0.74 -18.56 10.35
CA GLY A 135 1.16 -19.08 11.65
C GLY A 135 2.66 -18.91 11.87
N THR A 136 3.32 -19.91 12.42
CA THR A 136 4.74 -19.84 12.84
C THR A 136 5.69 -20.51 11.85
N GLN A 137 6.91 -19.97 11.76
CA GLN A 137 8.05 -20.56 11.03
C GLN A 137 7.81 -20.75 9.53
N GLN A 138 6.89 -20.00 8.93
CA GLN A 138 6.68 -20.00 7.48
C GLN A 138 7.52 -18.90 6.85
N SER A 139 8.34 -19.28 5.87
CA SER A 139 9.14 -18.29 5.16
C SER A 139 8.31 -17.60 4.08
N VAL A 140 8.50 -16.28 3.97
CA VAL A 140 7.91 -15.43 2.93
C VAL A 140 9.03 -14.64 2.26
N LEU A 141 8.97 -14.57 0.94
CA LEU A 141 9.89 -13.81 0.11
C LEU A 141 9.21 -12.53 -0.36
N TYR A 142 9.75 -11.39 0.05
CA TYR A 142 9.30 -10.08 -0.39
C TYR A 142 10.10 -9.60 -1.57
N PHE A 143 9.46 -8.85 -2.44
CA PHE A 143 10.11 -8.10 -3.51
C PHE A 143 9.74 -6.64 -3.36
N GLY A 144 10.76 -5.81 -3.23
CA GLY A 144 10.60 -4.37 -3.09
C GLY A 144 11.85 -3.64 -3.51
N ARG A 145 11.76 -2.32 -3.66
CA ARG A 145 12.95 -1.54 -3.97
C ARG A 145 13.89 -1.43 -2.77
N ASN A 146 15.18 -1.38 -3.05
CA ASN A 146 16.21 -0.84 -2.18
C ASN A 146 17.01 0.17 -3.01
N ASN A 147 16.89 1.45 -2.66
CA ASN A 147 17.29 2.55 -3.55
C ASN A 147 16.64 2.34 -4.94
N GLU A 148 17.43 2.34 -6.00
CA GLU A 148 17.00 2.18 -7.41
C GLU A 148 16.90 0.71 -7.87
N GLN A 149 17.19 -0.26 -7.01
CA GLN A 149 17.23 -1.66 -7.39
C GLN A 149 16.04 -2.44 -6.82
N LEU A 150 15.47 -3.33 -7.61
CA LEU A 150 14.55 -4.35 -7.10
C LEU A 150 15.36 -5.43 -6.38
N VAL A 151 15.00 -5.71 -5.14
CA VAL A 151 15.68 -6.73 -4.33
C VAL A 151 14.66 -7.64 -3.65
N SER A 152 15.12 -8.84 -3.30
CA SER A 152 14.36 -9.82 -2.53
C SER A 152 14.73 -9.71 -1.04
N PHE A 153 13.75 -9.88 -0.16
CA PHE A 153 13.96 -9.94 1.29
C PHE A 153 13.24 -11.15 1.86
N ARG A 154 13.75 -11.75 2.93
CA ARG A 154 13.10 -12.90 3.57
C ARG A 154 12.50 -12.49 4.90
N TYR A 155 11.28 -12.94 5.14
CA TYR A 155 10.64 -12.89 6.44
C TYR A 155 10.28 -14.30 6.89
N VAL A 156 10.31 -14.53 8.20
CA VAL A 156 9.88 -15.78 8.80
C VAL A 156 8.75 -15.43 9.77
N SER A 157 7.58 -16.02 9.53
CA SER A 157 6.38 -15.74 10.30
C SER A 157 6.54 -16.16 11.76
N LYS A 158 5.95 -15.35 12.64
CA LYS A 158 6.06 -15.48 14.09
C LYS A 158 4.72 -15.83 14.69
N GLU A 159 4.77 -16.26 15.95
CA GLU A 159 3.54 -16.55 16.66
C GLU A 159 2.81 -15.25 16.97
N MET A 160 1.57 -15.16 16.51
CA MET A 160 0.75 -13.99 16.76
C MET A 160 0.39 -13.87 18.25
N LYS A 161 0.82 -12.77 18.86
CA LYS A 161 0.70 -12.53 20.32
C LYS A 161 -0.70 -12.14 20.81
N PHE A 162 -1.65 -11.90 19.90
CA PHE A 162 -2.93 -11.25 20.23
C PHE A 162 -4.17 -12.05 19.79
N LYS A 163 -4.05 -13.39 19.64
CA LYS A 163 -5.14 -14.26 19.17
C LYS A 163 -6.42 -14.22 20.03
N THR A 164 -6.31 -13.79 21.29
CA THR A 164 -7.42 -13.71 22.24
C THR A 164 -8.18 -12.39 22.19
N LEU A 165 -7.65 -11.37 21.51
CA LEU A 165 -8.32 -10.08 21.35
C LEU A 165 -9.42 -10.15 20.29
N SER A 166 -10.42 -9.28 20.38
CA SER A 166 -11.36 -9.11 19.27
C SER A 166 -10.65 -8.59 18.03
N LYS A 167 -11.19 -8.90 16.84
CA LYS A 167 -10.61 -8.50 15.55
C LYS A 167 -10.40 -6.98 15.41
N VAL A 168 -11.30 -6.17 15.98
CA VAL A 168 -11.13 -4.71 16.05
C VAL A 168 -9.97 -4.32 16.96
N GLU A 169 -9.86 -4.92 18.14
CA GLU A 169 -8.76 -4.66 19.07
C GLU A 169 -7.41 -5.07 18.49
N ILE A 170 -7.36 -6.14 17.70
CA ILE A 170 -6.15 -6.52 16.94
C ILE A 170 -5.73 -5.36 16.03
N ILE A 171 -6.63 -4.82 15.20
CA ILE A 171 -6.33 -3.69 14.31
C ILE A 171 -5.77 -2.51 15.13
N LEU A 172 -6.48 -2.08 16.17
CA LEU A 172 -6.05 -0.96 17.00
C LEU A 172 -4.69 -1.20 17.66
N LYS A 173 -4.43 -2.43 18.14
CA LYS A 173 -3.16 -2.81 18.76
C LYS A 173 -2.00 -2.80 17.77
N VAL A 174 -2.22 -3.32 16.56
CA VAL A 174 -1.23 -3.32 15.47
C VAL A 174 -0.87 -1.89 15.06
N LEU A 175 -1.86 -1.01 14.98
CA LEU A 175 -1.65 0.40 14.66
C LEU A 175 -1.08 1.20 15.84
N GLY A 176 -1.07 0.64 17.05
CA GLY A 176 -0.65 1.34 18.25
C GLY A 176 -1.58 2.52 18.58
N LEU A 177 -2.89 2.35 18.34
CA LEU A 177 -3.91 3.37 18.52
C LEU A 177 -4.83 3.00 19.69
N SER A 178 -5.08 3.98 20.55
CA SER A 178 -6.09 3.93 21.62
C SER A 178 -7.13 5.01 21.35
N ILE A 179 -7.82 4.90 20.21
CA ILE A 179 -8.78 5.92 19.75
C ILE A 179 -10.19 5.36 19.76
N ASP A 180 -11.16 6.23 20.03
CA ASP A 180 -12.56 5.93 19.76
C ASP A 180 -12.88 6.25 18.30
N PHE A 181 -12.70 5.26 17.43
CA PHE A 181 -12.95 5.40 15.99
C PHE A 181 -14.46 5.50 15.66
N LYS A 182 -15.36 5.26 16.63
CA LYS A 182 -16.81 5.43 16.45
C LYS A 182 -17.22 6.89 16.31
N LEU A 183 -16.30 7.83 16.56
CA LEU A 183 -16.49 9.26 16.32
C LEU A 183 -16.58 9.63 14.83
N PHE A 184 -16.26 8.70 13.93
CA PHE A 184 -16.27 8.90 12.48
C PHE A 184 -17.33 8.01 11.80
N PRO A 185 -17.86 8.44 10.63
CA PRO A 185 -18.71 7.60 9.80
C PRO A 185 -18.06 6.24 9.53
N ILE A 186 -18.87 5.17 9.48
CA ILE A 186 -18.36 3.79 9.40
C ILE A 186 -17.43 3.55 8.20
N ASN A 187 -17.72 4.17 7.06
CA ASN A 187 -16.92 4.10 5.85
C ASN A 187 -15.62 4.93 5.91
N TRP A 188 -15.48 5.83 6.89
CA TRP A 188 -14.30 6.68 7.08
C TRP A 188 -13.30 6.08 8.07
N GLN A 189 -13.70 5.05 8.82
CA GLN A 189 -12.88 4.51 9.90
C GLN A 189 -11.51 4.02 9.41
N ILE A 190 -11.46 3.21 8.35
CA ILE A 190 -10.18 2.75 7.78
C ILE A 190 -9.33 3.93 7.27
N PRO A 191 -9.84 4.83 6.38
CA PRO A 191 -9.08 6.00 5.94
C PRO A 191 -8.54 6.85 7.11
N ILE A 192 -9.34 7.12 8.14
CA ILE A 192 -8.91 7.90 9.30
C ILE A 192 -7.84 7.16 10.11
N LEU A 193 -8.02 5.86 10.36
CA LEU A 193 -7.01 5.03 11.03
C LEU A 193 -5.68 5.05 10.28
N SER A 194 -5.74 4.97 8.93
CA SER A 194 -4.56 5.06 8.07
C SER A 194 -3.87 6.41 8.16
N ILE A 195 -4.61 7.52 8.17
CA ILE A 195 -4.03 8.87 8.34
C ILE A 195 -3.32 8.98 9.69
N ILE A 196 -3.99 8.58 10.78
CA ILE A 196 -3.43 8.69 12.13
C ILE A 196 -2.18 7.83 12.27
N TYR A 197 -2.21 6.59 11.78
CA TYR A 197 -1.04 5.71 11.78
C TYR A 197 0.12 6.30 10.98
N TRP A 198 -0.15 6.72 9.74
CA TRP A 198 0.85 7.29 8.84
C TRP A 198 1.52 8.52 9.44
N LEU A 199 0.73 9.49 9.92
CA LEU A 199 1.25 10.72 10.55
C LEU A 199 2.11 10.41 11.79
N LYS A 200 1.74 9.40 12.59
CA LYS A 200 2.55 8.97 13.75
C LYS A 200 3.89 8.34 13.36
N LYS A 201 4.01 7.75 12.16
CA LYS A 201 5.17 6.96 11.73
C LYS A 201 6.06 7.66 10.70
N MET A 202 5.55 8.69 10.02
CA MET A 202 6.34 9.47 9.08
C MET A 202 7.40 10.31 9.80
N CYS A 203 8.48 10.65 9.10
CA CYS A 203 9.62 11.35 9.69
C CYS A 203 9.27 12.79 10.07
N ASN A 204 8.62 13.54 9.17
CA ASN A 204 8.35 14.97 9.32
C ASN A 204 6.85 15.27 9.09
N PRO A 205 5.96 14.86 9.99
CA PRO A 205 4.54 15.20 9.88
C PRO A 205 4.32 16.70 10.02
N ASN A 206 3.41 17.25 9.22
CA ASN A 206 2.94 18.63 9.34
C ASN A 206 1.41 18.68 9.15
N SER A 207 0.80 19.83 9.47
CA SER A 207 -0.65 20.00 9.37
C SER A 207 -1.14 19.90 7.92
N ASN A 208 -0.34 20.33 6.93
CA ASN A 208 -0.70 20.28 5.51
C ASN A 208 -0.96 18.85 5.04
N HIS A 209 -0.21 17.85 5.53
CA HIS A 209 -0.47 16.44 5.23
C HIS A 209 -1.87 16.02 5.69
N LEU A 210 -2.26 16.36 6.92
CA LEU A 210 -3.58 16.05 7.47
C LEU A 210 -4.68 16.77 6.68
N HIS A 211 -4.55 18.09 6.52
CA HIS A 211 -5.53 18.92 5.82
C HIS A 211 -5.77 18.44 4.39
N THR A 212 -4.71 18.09 3.67
CA THR A 212 -4.79 17.61 2.28
C THR A 212 -5.61 16.33 2.16
N ILE A 213 -5.31 15.30 2.97
CA ILE A 213 -6.04 14.04 2.89
C ILE A 213 -7.49 14.22 3.34
N VAL A 214 -7.75 14.97 4.42
CA VAL A 214 -9.13 15.20 4.88
C VAL A 214 -9.93 16.00 3.84
N MET A 215 -9.33 17.00 3.18
CA MET A 215 -9.99 17.69 2.06
C MET A 215 -10.32 16.75 0.91
N CYS A 216 -9.40 15.83 0.56
CA CYS A 216 -9.62 14.83 -0.47
C CYS A 216 -10.80 13.91 -0.13
N ILE A 217 -10.83 13.40 1.11
CA ILE A 217 -11.93 12.57 1.62
C ILE A 217 -13.26 13.31 1.53
N VAL A 218 -13.35 14.52 2.10
CA VAL A 218 -14.59 15.31 2.10
C VAL A 218 -15.07 15.60 0.67
N THR A 219 -14.14 15.95 -0.23
CA THR A 219 -14.45 16.28 -1.62
C THR A 219 -14.99 15.07 -2.38
N LEU A 220 -14.28 13.94 -2.34
CA LEU A 220 -14.70 12.73 -3.05
C LEU A 220 -15.99 12.14 -2.49
N GLN A 221 -16.20 12.24 -1.17
CA GLN A 221 -17.45 11.80 -0.56
C GLN A 221 -18.63 12.74 -0.87
N ALA A 222 -18.38 14.03 -1.04
CA ALA A 222 -19.39 14.99 -1.50
C ALA A 222 -19.80 14.73 -2.96
N ILE A 223 -18.86 14.32 -3.82
CA ILE A 223 -19.12 14.01 -5.24
C ILE A 223 -19.80 12.65 -5.40
N SER A 224 -19.42 11.66 -4.59
CA SER A 224 -19.93 10.29 -4.66
C SER A 224 -21.47 10.25 -4.65
N SER A 225 -22.05 9.65 -5.69
CA SER A 225 -23.50 9.52 -5.92
C SER A 225 -24.18 8.49 -5.03
N ASP A 226 -23.47 7.89 -4.09
CA ASP A 226 -24.04 6.89 -3.17
C ASP A 226 -25.13 7.52 -2.31
N GLN A 227 -26.39 7.10 -2.54
CA GLN A 227 -27.56 7.53 -1.76
C GLN A 227 -27.43 7.19 -0.27
N ASN A 228 -26.51 6.28 0.08
CA ASN A 228 -26.16 5.92 1.46
C ASN A 228 -25.34 7.00 2.18
N ILE A 229 -24.77 7.97 1.46
CA ILE A 229 -24.04 9.10 2.06
C ILE A 229 -25.01 10.29 2.18
N LYS A 230 -26.03 10.13 3.03
CA LYS A 230 -26.90 11.23 3.49
C LYS A 230 -26.15 12.30 4.29
N TYR A 231 -24.90 12.02 4.64
CA TYR A 231 -24.06 12.83 5.52
C TYR A 231 -23.86 14.27 5.06
N PHE A 232 -23.85 14.52 3.74
CA PHE A 232 -23.57 15.84 3.16
C PHE A 232 -24.81 16.61 2.68
N ASN A 233 -25.96 15.93 2.54
CA ASN A 233 -27.22 16.49 2.05
C ASN A 233 -27.09 17.40 0.79
N LEU A 234 -26.25 17.01 -0.16
CA LEU A 234 -26.09 17.72 -1.44
C LEU A 234 -27.05 17.16 -2.49
N ASN A 235 -27.74 18.05 -3.21
CA ASN A 235 -28.53 17.70 -4.38
C ASN A 235 -27.61 17.39 -5.60
N GLU A 236 -28.17 16.83 -6.67
CA GLU A 236 -27.39 16.44 -7.86
C GLU A 236 -26.66 17.63 -8.52
N LYS A 237 -27.28 18.82 -8.54
CA LYS A 237 -26.68 20.02 -9.11
C LYS A 237 -25.44 20.45 -8.31
N ASP A 238 -25.54 20.43 -6.99
CA ASP A 238 -24.45 20.79 -6.08
C ASP A 238 -23.28 19.80 -6.20
N ARG A 239 -23.58 18.51 -6.35
CA ARG A 239 -22.58 17.46 -6.61
C ARG A 239 -21.83 17.70 -7.91
N LYS A 240 -22.51 18.07 -8.99
CA LYS A 240 -21.87 18.43 -10.27
C LYS A 240 -20.96 19.65 -10.15
N VAL A 241 -21.33 20.63 -9.33
CA VAL A 241 -20.46 21.78 -9.04
C VAL A 241 -19.22 21.35 -8.27
N MET A 242 -19.37 20.48 -7.26
CA MET A 242 -18.23 19.93 -6.51
C MET A 242 -17.31 19.09 -7.40
N ASP A 243 -17.88 18.28 -8.29
CA ASP A 243 -17.13 17.47 -9.26
C ASP A 243 -16.31 18.35 -10.20
N LYS A 244 -16.92 19.43 -10.72
CA LYS A 244 -16.21 20.42 -11.53
C LYS A 244 -15.02 21.03 -10.78
N ARG A 245 -15.18 21.40 -9.50
CA ARG A 245 -14.07 21.95 -8.68
C ARG A 245 -12.96 20.94 -8.42
N PHE A 246 -13.35 19.69 -8.16
CA PHE A 246 -12.39 18.59 -8.02
C PHE A 246 -11.57 18.44 -9.29
N LEU A 247 -12.21 18.41 -10.46
CA LEU A 247 -11.53 18.31 -11.76
C LEU A 247 -10.67 19.54 -12.08
N GLU A 248 -11.10 20.75 -11.70
CA GLU A 248 -10.30 21.97 -11.83
C GLU A 248 -8.98 21.85 -11.06
N ILE A 249 -9.04 21.40 -9.80
CA ILE A 249 -7.85 21.17 -8.97
C ILE A 249 -7.02 20.02 -9.54
N GLU A 250 -7.63 18.91 -9.96
CA GLU A 250 -6.90 17.73 -10.46
C GLU A 250 -6.12 18.02 -11.74
N ASN A 251 -6.67 18.88 -12.60
CA ASN A 251 -6.07 19.28 -13.86
C ASN A 251 -5.17 20.52 -13.76
N GLU A 252 -5.00 21.07 -12.55
CA GLU A 252 -4.13 22.20 -12.33
C GLU A 252 -2.67 21.83 -12.66
N LYS A 253 -2.06 22.60 -13.55
CA LYS A 253 -0.67 22.41 -13.94
C LYS A 253 0.22 23.04 -12.89
N GLN A 254 0.68 22.22 -11.96
CA GLN A 254 1.69 22.64 -11.00
C GLN A 254 3.07 22.68 -11.65
N ASN A 255 3.80 23.77 -11.43
CA ASN A 255 5.23 23.80 -11.70
C ASN A 255 5.88 22.87 -10.68
N LYS A 256 6.56 21.81 -11.13
CA LYS A 256 7.28 20.91 -10.23
C LYS A 256 8.28 21.73 -9.40
N ASN A 257 7.94 21.97 -8.14
CA ASN A 257 8.80 22.68 -7.20
C ASN A 257 9.92 21.74 -6.72
N GLY A 258 10.92 22.29 -6.02
CA GLY A 258 12.04 21.51 -5.49
C GLY A 258 11.65 20.38 -4.54
N ASN A 259 10.45 20.46 -3.93
CA ASN A 259 9.95 19.48 -2.97
C ASN A 259 9.00 18.42 -3.57
N PHE A 260 8.75 18.45 -4.90
CA PHE A 260 7.84 17.54 -5.59
C PHE A 260 8.05 16.07 -5.20
N CYS A 261 9.30 15.63 -5.29
CA CYS A 261 9.69 14.24 -5.06
C CYS A 261 9.39 13.81 -3.61
N ASP A 262 9.57 14.73 -2.67
CA ASP A 262 9.37 14.49 -1.25
C ASP A 262 7.89 14.43 -0.88
N THR A 263 7.07 15.31 -1.43
CA THR A 263 5.62 15.28 -1.28
C THR A 263 5.05 13.99 -1.84
N VAL A 264 5.41 13.62 -3.07
CA VAL A 264 4.98 12.38 -3.72
C VAL A 264 5.41 11.16 -2.90
N HIS A 265 6.65 11.15 -2.39
CA HIS A 265 7.12 10.08 -1.52
C HIS A 265 6.29 9.94 -0.23
N SER A 266 5.99 11.03 0.46
CA SER A 266 5.19 10.98 1.69
C SER A 266 3.77 10.47 1.44
N PHE A 267 3.17 10.77 0.30
CA PHE A 267 1.87 10.23 -0.05
C PHE A 267 1.91 8.76 -0.53
N ALA A 268 3.01 8.32 -1.15
CA ALA A 268 3.25 6.90 -1.39
C ALA A 268 3.38 6.11 -0.07
N GLU A 269 3.99 6.69 0.97
CA GLU A 269 4.00 6.10 2.31
C GLU A 269 2.57 5.93 2.86
N PHE A 270 1.70 6.94 2.68
CA PHE A 270 0.29 6.86 3.09
C PHE A 270 -0.48 5.77 2.34
N GLN A 271 -0.31 5.68 1.01
CA GLN A 271 -0.99 4.67 0.19
C GLN A 271 -0.64 3.24 0.61
N ASN A 272 0.64 2.97 0.90
CA ASN A 272 1.06 1.68 1.44
C ASN A 272 0.44 1.38 2.81
N CYS A 273 0.37 2.38 3.69
CA CYS A 273 -0.31 2.23 4.99
C CYS A 273 -1.80 1.89 4.80
N LEU A 274 -2.50 2.63 3.93
CA LEU A 274 -3.91 2.38 3.63
C LEU A 274 -4.12 0.96 3.08
N HIS A 275 -3.31 0.56 2.09
CA HIS A 275 -3.40 -0.75 1.47
C HIS A 275 -3.19 -1.88 2.49
N HIS A 276 -2.11 -1.87 3.27
CA HIS A 276 -1.87 -2.94 4.25
C HIS A 276 -2.89 -2.94 5.41
N ILE A 277 -3.48 -1.79 5.78
CA ILE A 277 -4.58 -1.76 6.74
C ILE A 277 -5.84 -2.41 6.16
N MET A 278 -6.13 -2.16 4.89
CA MET A 278 -7.23 -2.81 4.18
C MET A 278 -7.02 -4.33 4.07
N LEU A 279 -5.78 -4.78 3.84
CA LEU A 279 -5.42 -6.21 3.86
C LEU A 279 -5.58 -6.81 5.27
N LEU A 280 -5.11 -6.10 6.30
CA LEU A 280 -5.30 -6.53 7.69
C LEU A 280 -6.79 -6.67 8.04
N ASN A 281 -7.60 -5.68 7.66
CA ASN A 281 -9.04 -5.73 7.85
C ASN A 281 -9.67 -6.92 7.12
N SER A 282 -9.23 -7.20 5.88
CA SER A 282 -9.80 -8.29 5.08
C SER A 282 -9.45 -9.68 5.62
N VAL A 283 -8.20 -9.90 6.06
CA VAL A 283 -7.79 -11.20 6.64
C VAL A 283 -8.40 -11.46 8.01
N LEU A 284 -8.79 -10.39 8.72
CA LEU A 284 -9.56 -10.49 9.96
C LEU A 284 -11.07 -10.63 9.72
N GLU A 285 -11.50 -10.89 8.48
CA GLU A 285 -12.92 -11.02 8.07
C GLU A 285 -13.73 -9.73 8.27
N PHE A 286 -13.17 -8.60 7.87
CA PHE A 286 -13.85 -7.30 7.79
C PHE A 286 -14.53 -6.84 9.10
N PRO A 287 -13.80 -6.77 10.23
CA PRO A 287 -14.34 -6.21 11.46
C PRO A 287 -14.68 -4.72 11.34
N LEU A 288 -14.10 -4.01 10.35
CA LEU A 288 -14.46 -2.66 9.94
C LEU A 288 -14.96 -2.66 8.50
N ASN A 289 -15.82 -1.70 8.14
CA ASN A 289 -16.26 -1.57 6.75
C ASN A 289 -15.08 -1.23 5.84
N GLN A 290 -14.86 -2.06 4.83
CA GLN A 290 -13.82 -1.82 3.85
C GLN A 290 -14.11 -0.51 3.09
N CYS A 291 -13.08 0.30 2.88
CA CYS A 291 -13.19 1.51 2.08
C CYS A 291 -12.89 1.26 0.60
N CYS A 292 -13.58 1.97 -0.28
CA CYS A 292 -13.26 2.01 -1.70
C CYS A 292 -12.27 3.15 -1.95
N VAL A 293 -11.00 2.85 -2.27
CA VAL A 293 -9.92 3.85 -2.34
C VAL A 293 -10.26 5.04 -3.25
N SER A 294 -10.88 4.80 -4.42
CA SER A 294 -11.30 5.86 -5.35
C SER A 294 -12.35 6.83 -4.78
N LYS A 295 -13.05 6.45 -3.71
CA LYS A 295 -13.99 7.33 -3.00
C LYS A 295 -13.33 8.17 -1.90
N PHE A 296 -12.05 7.95 -1.61
CA PHE A 296 -11.33 8.59 -0.49
C PHE A 296 -10.01 9.23 -0.88
N TYR A 297 -9.43 8.85 -2.02
CA TYR A 297 -8.10 9.27 -2.39
C TYR A 297 -7.94 9.46 -3.91
N SER A 298 -7.35 10.60 -4.31
CA SER A 298 -6.83 10.87 -5.65
C SER A 298 -5.43 11.48 -5.51
N GLU A 299 -4.43 10.81 -6.11
CA GLU A 299 -3.02 11.22 -6.05
C GLU A 299 -2.81 12.64 -6.58
N LYS A 300 -3.37 12.93 -7.76
CA LYS A 300 -3.24 14.23 -8.42
C LYS A 300 -3.87 15.34 -7.60
N PHE A 301 -5.09 15.11 -7.10
CA PHE A 301 -5.78 16.06 -6.25
C PHE A 301 -4.97 16.35 -4.98
N VAL A 302 -4.51 15.30 -4.30
CA VAL A 302 -3.73 15.42 -3.06
C VAL A 302 -2.43 16.19 -3.29
N TYR A 303 -1.70 15.86 -4.35
CA TYR A 303 -0.47 16.57 -4.69
C TYR A 303 -0.71 18.07 -4.97
N ASN A 304 -1.73 18.39 -5.77
CA ASN A 304 -2.06 19.76 -6.13
C ASN A 304 -2.49 20.57 -4.91
N VAL A 305 -3.40 20.04 -4.09
CA VAL A 305 -3.85 20.69 -2.85
C VAL A 305 -2.69 20.91 -1.87
N PHE A 306 -1.82 19.91 -1.68
CA PHE A 306 -0.67 20.05 -0.80
C PHE A 306 0.28 21.15 -1.27
N SER A 307 0.56 21.18 -2.58
CA SER A 307 1.43 22.21 -3.18
C SER A 307 0.86 23.61 -3.01
N MET A 308 -0.45 23.78 -3.17
CA MET A 308 -1.13 25.06 -2.94
C MET A 308 -1.10 25.49 -1.46
N LEU A 309 -1.17 24.55 -0.50
CA LEU A 309 -1.10 24.85 0.94
C LEU A 309 0.28 25.37 1.35
N ASP A 310 1.35 24.82 0.75
CA ASP A 310 2.72 25.25 1.02
C ASP A 310 3.00 26.69 0.55
N GLU A 311 2.26 27.20 -0.45
CA GLU A 311 2.39 28.55 -1.00
C GLU A 311 1.69 29.66 -0.18
N LYS A 312 1.47 29.44 1.13
CA LYS A 312 0.81 30.35 2.09
C LYS A 312 -0.70 30.56 1.88
N ASN A 313 -1.35 29.82 0.97
CA ASN A 313 -2.80 29.95 0.75
C ASN A 313 -3.59 29.10 1.77
N LEU A 314 -3.64 29.57 3.02
CA LEU A 314 -4.31 28.92 4.17
C LEU A 314 -5.82 28.64 3.94
N ASN A 315 -6.42 29.17 2.87
CA ASN A 315 -7.85 29.19 2.62
C ASN A 315 -8.32 28.34 1.42
N ILE A 316 -7.52 27.38 0.91
CA ILE A 316 -7.97 26.49 -0.19
C ILE A 316 -9.28 25.79 0.15
N HIS A 317 -9.43 25.30 1.38
CA HIS A 317 -10.67 24.70 1.87
C HIS A 317 -11.86 25.67 1.80
N VAL A 318 -11.64 26.98 2.02
CA VAL A 318 -12.67 28.02 1.89
C VAL A 318 -13.09 28.13 0.42
N ASN A 319 -12.14 28.18 -0.51
CA ASN A 319 -12.47 28.29 -1.94
C ASN A 319 -13.15 27.03 -2.48
N LEU A 320 -12.67 25.85 -2.07
CA LEU A 320 -13.20 24.56 -2.49
C LEU A 320 -14.65 24.37 -2.00
N PHE A 321 -14.93 24.74 -0.76
CA PHE A 321 -16.23 24.53 -0.11
C PHE A 321 -17.05 25.82 0.07
N LYS A 322 -16.72 26.92 -0.62
CA LYS A 322 -17.28 28.28 -0.37
C LYS A 322 -18.80 28.35 -0.32
N ASP A 323 -19.47 27.57 -1.16
CA ASP A 323 -20.93 27.58 -1.30
C ASP A 323 -21.61 26.55 -0.38
N TYR A 324 -20.81 25.76 0.36
CA TYR A 324 -21.28 24.63 1.15
C TYR A 324 -20.73 24.70 2.58
N PRO A 325 -21.32 25.53 3.46
CA PRO A 325 -20.89 25.66 4.86
C PRO A 325 -20.89 24.33 5.62
N SER A 326 -21.81 23.42 5.28
CA SER A 326 -21.85 22.05 5.85
C SER A 326 -20.55 21.28 5.58
N LEU A 327 -20.00 21.37 4.36
CA LEU A 327 -18.73 20.72 4.01
C LEU A 327 -17.56 21.35 4.78
N VAL A 328 -17.55 22.67 4.94
CA VAL A 328 -16.54 23.38 5.74
C VAL A 328 -16.58 22.90 7.19
N THR A 329 -17.77 22.78 7.78
CA THR A 329 -17.96 22.29 9.16
C THR A 329 -17.46 20.86 9.30
N ILE A 330 -17.86 19.96 8.41
CA ILE A 330 -17.43 18.55 8.43
C ILE A 330 -15.92 18.44 8.31
N TYR A 331 -15.33 19.17 7.36
CA TYR A 331 -13.88 19.23 7.19
C TYR A 331 -13.17 19.69 8.46
N LYS A 332 -13.58 20.83 9.03
CA LYS A 332 -12.96 21.38 10.25
C LYS A 332 -13.12 20.46 11.46
N ASP A 333 -14.31 19.89 11.66
CA ASP A 333 -14.59 18.94 12.73
C ASP A 333 -13.74 17.67 12.59
N THR A 334 -13.63 17.12 11.38
CA THR A 334 -12.80 15.94 11.11
C THR A 334 -11.33 16.21 11.38
N VAL A 335 -10.80 17.34 10.90
CA VAL A 335 -9.41 17.75 11.19
C VAL A 335 -9.20 17.89 12.70
N GLN A 336 -10.11 18.58 13.41
CA GLN A 336 -9.96 18.81 14.84
C GLN A 336 -9.98 17.51 15.65
N LYS A 337 -10.84 16.55 15.28
CA LYS A 337 -10.87 15.20 15.85
C LYS A 337 -9.58 14.43 15.57
N CYS A 338 -9.01 14.55 14.38
CA CYS A 338 -7.71 13.93 14.08
C CYS A 338 -6.56 14.57 14.88
N ILE A 339 -6.56 15.91 15.01
CA ILE A 339 -5.55 16.64 15.80
C ILE A 339 -5.61 16.22 17.27
N SER A 340 -6.81 16.09 17.85
CA SER A 340 -6.95 15.67 19.25
C SER A 340 -6.46 14.23 19.51
N MET A 341 -6.43 13.39 18.47
CA MET A 341 -5.84 12.04 18.51
C MET A 341 -4.31 12.03 18.29
N LEU A 342 -3.73 13.18 17.94
CA LEU A 342 -2.32 13.37 17.59
C LEU A 342 -1.64 14.52 18.39
N PRO A 343 -1.80 14.59 19.73
CA PRO A 343 -1.27 15.70 20.53
C PRO A 343 0.25 15.79 20.47
N ASP A 344 0.95 14.65 20.39
CA ASP A 344 2.42 14.59 20.34
C ASP A 344 3.01 15.09 19.00
N ILE A 345 2.17 15.29 17.99
CA ILE A 345 2.57 15.75 16.66
C ILE A 345 2.25 17.24 16.49
N PHE A 346 1.07 17.65 16.93
CA PHE A 346 0.53 18.99 16.67
C PHE A 346 0.48 19.91 17.90
N SER A 347 1.08 19.51 19.03
CA SER A 347 1.18 20.40 20.19
C SER A 347 2.11 21.59 19.91
N GLU A 348 1.73 22.78 20.38
CA GLU A 348 2.45 24.05 20.17
C GLU A 348 3.81 24.14 20.89
N LYS A 349 4.28 23.09 21.56
CA LYS A 349 5.59 23.09 22.23
C LYS A 349 6.57 22.27 21.40
N PRO A 350 7.72 22.85 20.98
CA PRO A 350 8.73 22.13 20.22
C PRO A 350 9.39 21.09 21.13
N GLN A 351 8.84 19.88 21.16
CA GLN A 351 9.58 18.73 21.66
C GLN A 351 10.62 18.37 20.61
N ARG A 352 11.89 18.64 20.93
CA ARG A 352 13.04 18.02 20.25
C ARG A 352 12.85 16.51 20.34
N ARG A 353 12.25 15.89 19.32
CA ARG A 353 12.34 14.45 19.16
C ARG A 353 13.81 14.15 18.90
N ALA A 354 14.46 13.58 19.91
CA ALA A 354 15.76 12.96 19.75
C ALA A 354 15.69 12.05 18.53
N ASN A 355 16.66 12.21 17.62
CA ASN A 355 16.86 11.44 16.40
C ASN A 355 16.13 10.10 16.51
N SER A 356 14.96 9.97 15.88
CA SER A 356 14.45 8.63 15.60
C SER A 356 15.58 8.00 14.79
N MET A 357 16.25 7.00 15.37
CA MET A 357 17.32 6.25 14.73
C MET A 357 17.01 6.21 13.24
N ASN A 358 17.83 6.88 12.44
CA ASN A 358 17.76 6.74 11.00
C ASN A 358 17.83 5.23 10.78
N MET A 359 16.69 4.61 10.46
CA MET A 359 16.69 3.25 9.98
C MET A 359 17.35 3.36 8.62
N THR A 360 18.68 3.27 8.61
CA THR A 360 19.46 3.09 7.42
C THR A 360 18.93 1.83 6.72
N PRO A 361 19.09 1.70 5.39
CA PRO A 361 18.81 0.45 4.69
C PRO A 361 19.43 -0.78 5.38
N GLU A 362 20.57 -0.60 6.07
CA GLU A 362 21.25 -1.60 6.91
C GLU A 362 20.42 -2.03 8.14
N ASN A 363 19.63 -1.14 8.73
CA ASN A 363 18.69 -1.49 9.81
C ASN A 363 17.40 -2.17 9.32
N LEU A 364 17.04 -1.95 8.04
CA LEU A 364 15.99 -2.73 7.37
C LEU A 364 16.49 -4.15 7.10
N LEU A 365 17.74 -4.26 6.63
CA LEU A 365 18.44 -5.52 6.47
C LEU A 365 18.61 -6.21 7.83
N SER A 366 18.97 -5.55 8.93
CA SER A 366 19.10 -6.23 10.23
C SER A 366 17.78 -6.75 10.81
N ARG A 367 16.63 -6.17 10.43
CA ARG A 367 15.29 -6.72 10.74
C ARG A 367 14.81 -7.80 9.76
N LEU A 368 15.18 -7.69 8.49
CA LEU A 368 14.82 -8.62 7.41
C LEU A 368 15.89 -9.69 7.14
N SER A 369 16.99 -9.68 7.89
CA SER A 369 18.07 -10.67 7.86
C SER A 369 18.35 -11.15 9.28
N LEU A 370 17.75 -12.29 9.62
CA LEU A 370 18.44 -13.26 10.45
C LEU A 370 18.97 -14.34 9.50
N ARG A 371 20.30 -14.34 9.38
CA ARG A 371 21.20 -15.35 8.82
C ARG A 371 21.26 -15.50 7.30
N ASN A 372 22.28 -14.85 6.73
CA ASN A 372 23.17 -15.55 5.80
C ASN A 372 23.84 -16.70 6.57
N GLU A 373 23.18 -17.84 6.70
CA GLU A 373 23.84 -19.11 7.01
C GLU A 373 23.32 -20.15 6.02
N PHE A 374 23.90 -20.13 4.82
CA PHE A 374 24.15 -21.35 4.06
C PHE A 374 25.63 -21.33 3.70
N ASN A 375 26.45 -21.82 4.63
CA ASN A 375 27.57 -22.66 4.23
C ASN A 375 26.95 -23.95 3.68
N TYR A 376 27.04 -24.16 2.38
CA TYR A 376 27.46 -25.39 1.68
C TYR A 376 27.28 -25.19 0.18
#